data_AF-A0A954R6L0-F1
#
_entry.id   AF-A0A954R6L0-F1
#
_cell.length_a   1.000
_cell.length_b   1.000
_cell.length_c   1.000
_cell.angle_alpha   90.00
_cell.angle_beta   90.00
_cell.angle_gamma   90.00
#
_symmetry.space_group_name_H-M   'P 1'
#
loop_
_entity.id
_entity.type
_entity.pdbx_description
1 polymer ?
#
loop_
_entity_poly.entity_id
_entity_poly.type
_entity_poly.pdbx_seq_one_letter_code
_entity_poly.pdbx_strand_id
1 'polypeptide(L)'
;HPMSYYGDGRVSSDFCGLARKQMQIDDPNCTHLYFNGCGGNIGAGKYNDGSKAMRSVLMQRMLAGMQESAKTLQPEEVASVKWVTQDILPLVNPTIDVEKLMVQITDPKQSVVNRNRPAYAVAWAQRIQNEIPLTLSGLHINSVSMLHLPSECFVEYQLRAQAQVPARFVACAAYGDGGPWYIPTADAYPQGGYAPSVAWCSSAIDPILSTGIQGLLAEV
;
A
#
# COMPACT_ATOMS: atom_id res chain seq x y z
N HIS A 1 2.55 3.58 7.03
CA HIS A 1 4.02 3.56 6.86
C HIS A 1 4.76 3.06 8.09
N PRO A 2 5.41 1.89 8.00
CA PRO A 2 6.36 1.41 9.01
C PRO A 2 7.72 2.13 8.90
N MET A 3 7.74 3.43 9.20
CA MET A 3 8.91 4.31 9.11
C MET A 3 9.24 4.95 10.47
N SER A 4 9.71 4.16 11.43
CA SER A 4 10.19 4.72 12.72
C SER A 4 11.48 5.54 12.53
N TYR A 5 12.54 4.93 11.99
CA TYR A 5 13.77 5.59 11.58
C TYR A 5 14.49 4.78 10.49
N TYR A 6 15.34 5.44 9.71
CA TYR A 6 16.10 4.81 8.63
C TYR A 6 17.37 5.62 8.31
N GLY A 7 18.19 5.12 7.39
CA GLY A 7 19.40 5.81 6.91
C GLY A 7 20.72 5.41 7.60
N ASP A 8 20.70 4.42 8.49
CA ASP A 8 21.91 3.91 9.17
C ASP A 8 22.41 2.55 8.63
N GLY A 9 21.85 2.10 7.49
CA GLY A 9 22.28 0.87 6.79
C GLY A 9 21.81 -0.44 7.43
N ARG A 10 21.04 -0.41 8.52
CA ARG A 10 20.56 -1.62 9.20
C ARG A 10 19.27 -2.14 8.58
N VAL A 11 19.22 -3.47 8.42
CA VAL A 11 18.02 -4.17 7.97
C VAL A 11 17.09 -4.41 9.15
N SER A 12 15.82 -4.03 8.99
CA SER A 12 14.77 -4.21 10.00
C SER A 12 13.41 -4.32 9.32
N SER A 13 12.48 -5.04 9.95
CA SER A 13 11.06 -5.06 9.56
C SER A 13 10.25 -3.92 10.20
N ASP A 14 10.96 -2.99 10.85
CA ASP A 14 10.45 -1.82 11.57
C ASP A 14 9.36 -2.16 12.61
N PHE A 15 8.65 -1.16 13.14
CA PHE A 15 7.79 -1.37 14.31
C PHE A 15 6.63 -2.36 14.06
N CYS A 16 6.02 -2.36 12.87
CA CYS A 16 4.94 -3.32 12.55
C CYS A 16 5.45 -4.76 12.47
N GLY A 17 6.56 -4.98 11.77
CA GLY A 17 7.11 -6.33 11.63
C GLY A 17 7.69 -6.88 12.93
N LEU A 18 8.25 -6.01 13.78
CA LEU A 18 8.68 -6.39 15.13
C LEU A 18 7.50 -6.74 16.04
N ALA A 19 6.40 -5.99 15.97
CA ALA A 19 5.17 -6.33 16.70
C ALA A 19 4.61 -7.68 16.26
N ARG A 20 4.52 -7.93 14.95
CA ARG A 20 4.11 -9.22 14.39
C ARG A 20 5.04 -10.37 14.85
N LYS A 21 6.35 -10.16 14.88
CA LYS A 21 7.30 -11.16 15.39
C LYS A 21 7.07 -11.48 16.87
N GLN A 22 6.69 -10.48 17.68
CA GLN A 22 6.34 -10.73 19.07
C GLN A 22 5.07 -11.57 19.20
N MET A 23 4.02 -11.30 18.40
CA MET A 23 2.83 -12.16 18.34
C MET A 23 3.21 -13.63 18.06
N GLN A 24 4.11 -13.88 17.12
CA GLN A 24 4.61 -15.22 16.79
C GLN A 24 5.43 -15.87 17.91
N ILE A 25 6.11 -15.09 18.75
CA ILE A 25 6.81 -15.61 19.92
C ILE A 25 5.79 -16.00 21.00
N ASP A 26 4.77 -15.17 21.20
CA ASP A 26 3.70 -15.39 22.17
C ASP A 26 2.79 -16.57 21.78
N ASP A 27 2.63 -16.81 20.47
CA ASP A 27 1.89 -17.94 19.89
C ASP A 27 2.74 -18.69 18.84
N PRO A 28 3.62 -19.61 19.27
CA PRO A 28 4.59 -20.26 18.39
C PRO A 28 3.97 -21.22 17.38
N ASN A 29 2.73 -21.65 17.58
CA ASN A 29 2.04 -22.60 16.70
C ASN A 29 1.20 -21.91 15.62
N CYS A 30 0.95 -20.60 15.75
CA CYS A 30 0.19 -19.82 14.78
C CYS A 30 1.14 -19.08 13.83
N THR A 31 0.92 -19.16 12.52
CA THR A 31 1.68 -18.31 11.58
C THR A 31 1.05 -16.92 11.53
N HIS A 32 1.75 -15.92 12.05
CA HIS A 32 1.29 -14.53 11.98
C HIS A 32 1.74 -13.87 10.68
N LEU A 33 0.79 -13.24 9.98
CA LEU A 33 1.03 -12.40 8.81
C LEU A 33 0.53 -10.98 9.10
N TYR A 34 1.24 -9.98 8.60
CA TYR A 34 0.84 -8.58 8.70
C TYR A 34 0.92 -7.95 7.32
N PHE A 35 -0.20 -7.35 6.91
CA PHE A 35 -0.31 -6.60 5.67
C PHE A 35 -0.54 -5.13 6.01
N ASN A 36 0.13 -4.24 5.29
CA ASN A 36 -0.22 -2.83 5.36
C ASN A 36 -1.53 -2.62 4.59
N GLY A 37 -2.50 -1.95 5.20
CA GLY A 37 -3.64 -1.40 4.47
C GLY A 37 -3.25 -0.23 3.58
N CYS A 38 -4.24 0.52 3.08
CA CYS A 38 -4.02 1.73 2.30
C CYS A 38 -3.41 2.84 3.18
N GLY A 39 -2.09 2.82 3.30
CA GLY A 39 -1.34 3.69 4.22
C GLY A 39 -0.55 4.79 3.53
N GLY A 40 -0.78 5.08 2.24
CA GLY A 40 0.00 6.00 1.41
C GLY A 40 0.09 7.42 1.98
N ASN A 41 -0.95 7.87 2.70
CA ASN A 41 -0.97 9.15 3.42
C ASN A 41 -0.90 8.99 4.95
N ILE A 42 -0.56 7.79 5.45
CA ILE A 42 -0.54 7.48 6.89
C ILE A 42 0.86 7.11 7.36
N GLY A 43 1.39 7.89 8.30
CA GLY A 43 2.59 7.59 9.07
C GLY A 43 2.34 7.74 10.57
N ALA A 44 3.36 7.45 11.38
CA ALA A 44 3.29 7.71 12.82
C ALA A 44 3.18 9.22 13.13
N GLY A 45 3.57 10.10 12.18
CA GLY A 45 3.33 11.54 12.24
C GLY A 45 3.86 12.18 13.51
N LYS A 46 3.02 12.98 14.19
CA LYS A 46 3.36 13.65 15.46
C LYS A 46 3.77 12.71 16.60
N TYR A 47 3.53 11.40 16.45
CA TYR A 47 3.91 10.39 17.43
C TYR A 47 5.28 9.77 17.18
N ASN A 48 6.06 10.28 16.22
CA ASN A 48 7.40 9.79 15.94
C ASN A 48 8.34 10.97 15.63
N ASP A 49 9.31 11.20 16.52
CA ASP A 49 10.35 12.22 16.34
C ASP A 49 11.57 11.70 15.54
N GLY A 50 11.51 10.45 15.06
CA GLY A 50 12.59 9.80 14.32
C GLY A 50 13.72 9.27 15.22
N SER A 51 13.61 9.39 16.54
CA SER A 51 14.60 8.85 17.46
C SER A 51 14.58 7.31 17.48
N LYS A 52 15.73 6.71 17.81
CA LYS A 52 15.84 5.24 17.88
C LYS A 52 14.92 4.63 18.95
N ALA A 53 14.65 5.37 20.03
CA ALA A 53 13.77 4.94 21.11
C ALA A 53 12.31 4.79 20.64
N MET A 54 11.87 5.63 19.69
CA MET A 54 10.49 5.59 19.20
C MET A 54 10.12 4.30 18.48
N ARG A 55 11.07 3.57 17.89
CA ARG A 55 10.78 2.26 17.29
C ARG A 55 10.17 1.29 18.31
N SER A 56 10.73 1.23 19.52
CA SER A 56 10.23 0.32 20.56
C SER A 56 8.86 0.77 21.06
N VAL A 57 8.66 2.08 21.24
CA VAL A 57 7.36 2.64 21.66
C VAL A 57 6.26 2.36 20.62
N LEU A 58 6.55 2.58 19.34
CA LEU A 58 5.61 2.30 18.24
C LEU A 58 5.34 0.80 18.12
N MET A 59 6.37 -0.04 18.30
CA MET A 59 6.22 -1.49 18.27
C MET A 59 5.28 -1.96 19.39
N GLN A 60 5.46 -1.46 20.61
CA GLN A 60 4.58 -1.81 21.74
C GLN A 60 3.13 -1.37 21.51
N ARG A 61 2.91 -0.17 20.94
CA ARG A 61 1.56 0.31 20.59
C ARG A 61 0.90 -0.58 19.54
N MET A 62 1.65 -0.96 18.51
CA MET A 62 1.16 -1.87 17.46
C MET A 62 0.87 -3.26 18.03
N LEU A 63 1.75 -3.80 18.87
CA LEU A 63 1.58 -5.09 19.53
C LEU A 63 0.33 -5.08 20.42
N ALA A 64 0.13 -4.05 21.23
CA ALA A 64 -1.06 -3.92 22.06
C ALA A 64 -2.34 -3.91 21.20
N GLY A 65 -2.36 -3.18 20.08
CA GLY A 65 -3.48 -3.20 19.15
C GLY A 65 -3.75 -4.58 18.55
N MET A 66 -2.69 -5.30 18.15
CA MET A 66 -2.79 -6.67 17.64
C MET A 66 -3.33 -7.65 18.69
N GLN A 67 -2.82 -7.57 19.93
CA GLN A 67 -3.25 -8.42 21.05
C GLN A 67 -4.70 -8.15 21.44
N GLU A 68 -5.12 -6.88 21.55
CA GLU A 68 -6.52 -6.54 21.84
C GLU A 68 -7.45 -7.00 20.71
N SER A 69 -7.07 -6.82 19.45
CA SER A 69 -7.86 -7.32 18.32
C SER A 69 -7.99 -8.85 18.32
N ALA A 70 -6.94 -9.56 18.72
CA ALA A 70 -6.95 -11.03 18.79
C ALA A 70 -7.93 -11.56 19.85
N LYS A 71 -8.12 -10.85 20.97
CA LYS A 71 -9.06 -11.24 22.04
C LYS A 71 -10.51 -11.28 21.59
N THR A 72 -10.86 -10.52 20.55
CA THR A 72 -12.23 -10.44 20.03
C THR A 72 -12.50 -11.38 18.86
N LEU A 73 -11.51 -12.19 18.45
CA LEU A 73 -11.68 -13.13 17.34
C LEU A 73 -12.77 -14.16 17.65
N GLN A 74 -13.64 -14.37 16.67
CA GLN A 74 -14.69 -15.39 16.71
C GLN A 74 -14.38 -16.38 15.58
N PRO A 75 -13.80 -17.55 15.88
CA PRO A 75 -13.58 -18.58 14.87
C PRO A 75 -14.93 -19.05 14.29
N GLU A 76 -15.00 -19.14 12.98
CA GLU A 76 -16.14 -19.70 12.26
C GLU A 76 -15.67 -20.73 11.22
N GLU A 77 -16.56 -21.64 10.84
CA GLU A 77 -16.30 -22.57 9.75
C GLU A 77 -16.14 -21.81 8.43
N VAL A 78 -15.14 -22.18 7.63
CA VAL A 78 -15.00 -21.66 6.27
C VAL A 78 -16.01 -22.38 5.38
N ALA A 79 -17.12 -21.72 5.08
CA ALA A 79 -18.19 -22.24 4.24
C ALA A 79 -18.02 -21.87 2.77
N SER A 80 -17.36 -20.75 2.46
CA SER A 80 -17.07 -20.32 1.09
C SER A 80 -15.72 -19.66 0.97
N VAL A 81 -15.06 -19.91 -0.18
CA VAL A 81 -13.83 -19.23 -0.58
C VAL A 81 -13.94 -18.88 -2.06
N LYS A 82 -13.67 -17.63 -2.40
CA LYS A 82 -13.64 -17.17 -3.78
C LYS A 82 -12.48 -16.20 -3.98
N TRP A 83 -11.76 -16.39 -5.08
CA TRP A 83 -10.70 -15.48 -5.51
C TRP A 83 -11.10 -14.84 -6.83
N VAL A 84 -11.07 -13.53 -6.88
CA VAL A 84 -11.40 -12.74 -8.08
C VAL A 84 -10.27 -11.79 -8.42
N THR A 85 -10.15 -11.48 -9.70
CA THR A 85 -9.14 -10.57 -10.23
C THR A 85 -9.77 -9.63 -11.22
N GLN A 86 -9.32 -8.38 -11.22
CA GLN A 86 -9.78 -7.34 -12.13
C GLN A 86 -8.58 -6.56 -12.63
N ASP A 87 -8.36 -6.58 -13.93
CA ASP A 87 -7.33 -5.74 -14.53
C ASP A 87 -7.82 -4.29 -14.66
N ILE A 88 -6.90 -3.36 -14.40
CA ILE A 88 -7.07 -1.94 -14.66
C ILE A 88 -5.87 -1.43 -15.46
N LEU A 89 -6.11 -0.46 -16.35
CA LEU A 89 -5.06 0.24 -17.08
C LEU A 89 -5.06 1.73 -16.70
N PRO A 90 -4.12 2.18 -15.84
CA PRO A 90 -4.00 3.58 -15.50
C PRO A 90 -3.45 4.43 -16.64
N LEU A 91 -3.54 5.74 -16.47
CA LEU A 91 -2.81 6.71 -17.28
C LEU A 91 -1.57 7.20 -16.55
N VAL A 92 -0.47 7.37 -17.28
CA VAL A 92 0.76 7.97 -16.76
C VAL A 92 0.50 9.42 -16.33
N ASN A 93 1.12 9.86 -15.24
CA ASN A 93 1.07 11.24 -14.83
C ASN A 93 1.68 12.14 -15.93
N PRO A 94 0.96 13.15 -16.46
CA PRO A 94 1.46 14.00 -17.56
C PRO A 94 2.72 14.80 -17.20
N THR A 95 3.08 14.88 -15.92
CA THR A 95 4.34 15.50 -15.48
C THR A 95 5.57 14.61 -15.70
N ILE A 96 5.38 13.33 -16.05
CA ILE A 96 6.46 12.41 -16.40
C ILE A 96 6.93 12.70 -17.82
N ASP A 97 8.09 13.33 -17.90
CA ASP A 97 8.83 13.57 -19.14
C ASP A 97 9.94 12.51 -19.26
N VAL A 98 9.68 11.47 -20.06
CA VAL A 98 10.60 10.33 -20.22
C VAL A 98 11.95 10.78 -20.76
N GLU A 99 12.00 11.71 -21.71
CA GLU A 99 13.25 12.18 -22.31
C GLU A 99 14.11 12.89 -21.26
N LYS A 100 13.51 13.80 -20.49
CA LYS A 100 14.19 14.50 -19.40
C LYS A 100 14.66 13.55 -18.31
N LEU A 101 13.85 12.56 -17.94
CA LEU A 101 14.26 11.55 -16.96
C LEU A 101 15.42 10.71 -17.49
N MET A 102 15.44 10.34 -18.78
CA MET A 102 16.53 9.60 -19.39
C MET A 102 17.85 10.37 -19.39
N VAL A 103 17.82 11.70 -19.59
CA VAL A 103 19.01 12.55 -19.42
C VAL A 103 19.52 12.48 -17.97
N GLN A 104 18.64 12.58 -16.98
CA GLN A 104 19.03 12.45 -15.56
C GLN A 104 19.58 11.06 -15.22
N ILE A 105 18.98 9.99 -15.74
CA ILE A 105 19.39 8.60 -15.50
C ILE A 105 20.77 8.32 -16.09
N THR A 106 21.10 8.92 -17.22
CA THR A 106 22.36 8.67 -17.94
C THR A 106 23.51 9.57 -17.50
N ASP A 107 23.24 10.64 -16.74
CA ASP A 107 24.26 11.54 -16.23
C ASP A 107 25.13 10.86 -15.14
N PRO A 108 26.42 10.58 -15.40
CA PRO A 108 27.30 9.94 -14.44
C PRO A 108 27.67 10.85 -13.26
N LYS A 109 27.37 12.16 -13.33
CA LYS A 109 27.58 13.11 -12.22
C LYS A 109 26.50 13.01 -11.16
N GLN A 110 25.36 12.41 -11.46
CA GLN A 110 24.29 12.18 -10.49
C GLN A 110 24.65 11.02 -9.55
N SER A 111 24.23 11.14 -8.30
CA SER A 111 24.30 10.01 -7.36
C SER A 111 23.44 8.84 -7.85
N VAL A 112 23.80 7.61 -7.47
CA VAL A 112 23.01 6.41 -7.82
C VAL A 112 21.55 6.57 -7.38
N VAL A 113 21.32 7.08 -6.17
CA VAL A 113 19.96 7.30 -5.64
C VAL A 113 19.17 8.30 -6.50
N ASN A 114 19.81 9.36 -6.99
CA ASN A 114 19.17 10.34 -7.86
C ASN A 114 18.87 9.80 -9.27
N ARG A 115 19.49 8.69 -9.67
CA ARG A 115 19.25 8.01 -10.96
C ARG A 115 18.18 6.92 -10.84
N ASN A 116 18.09 6.25 -9.69
CA ASN A 116 17.17 5.11 -9.49
C ASN A 116 15.69 5.49 -9.56
N ARG A 117 15.25 6.52 -8.84
CA ARG A 117 13.82 6.89 -8.82
C ARG A 117 13.30 7.32 -10.20
N PRO A 118 14.01 8.17 -10.98
CA PRO A 118 13.67 8.41 -12.39
C PRO A 118 13.55 7.14 -13.23
N ALA A 119 14.46 6.17 -13.05
CA ALA A 119 14.43 4.91 -13.82
C ALA A 119 13.15 4.10 -13.56
N TYR A 120 12.66 4.10 -12.32
CA TYR A 120 11.37 3.47 -11.99
C TYR A 120 10.18 4.19 -12.65
N ALA A 121 10.18 5.52 -12.68
CA ALA A 121 9.14 6.29 -13.36
C ALA A 121 9.14 6.04 -14.88
N VAL A 122 10.32 5.91 -15.50
CA VAL A 122 10.46 5.53 -16.92
C VAL A 122 9.95 4.10 -17.16
N ALA A 123 10.32 3.14 -16.29
CA ALA A 123 9.83 1.77 -16.39
C ALA A 123 8.29 1.69 -16.27
N TRP A 124 7.69 2.51 -15.39
CA TRP A 124 6.24 2.63 -15.29
C TRP A 124 5.62 3.22 -16.56
N ALA A 125 6.18 4.30 -17.11
CA ALA A 125 5.69 4.90 -18.34
C ALA A 125 5.75 3.90 -19.52
N GLN A 126 6.86 3.16 -19.64
CA GLN A 126 7.01 2.10 -20.63
C GLN A 126 6.03 0.96 -20.44
N ARG A 127 5.75 0.56 -19.18
CA ARG A 127 4.74 -0.46 -18.88
C ARG A 127 3.36 -0.07 -19.41
N ILE A 128 2.93 1.16 -19.13
CA ILE A 128 1.64 1.67 -19.61
C ILE A 128 1.62 1.84 -21.13
N GLN A 129 2.74 2.30 -21.74
CA GLN A 129 2.88 2.36 -23.19
C GLN A 129 2.72 0.99 -23.86
N ASN A 130 3.15 -0.09 -23.21
CA ASN A 130 2.98 -1.46 -23.67
C ASN A 130 1.64 -2.09 -23.24
N GLU A 131 0.71 -1.29 -22.72
CA GLU A 131 -0.63 -1.72 -22.31
C GLU A 131 -0.64 -2.86 -21.27
N ILE A 132 0.42 -2.96 -20.45
CA ILE A 132 0.52 -4.01 -19.43
C ILE A 132 -0.29 -3.56 -18.19
N PRO A 133 -1.42 -4.22 -17.87
CA PRO A 133 -2.33 -3.76 -16.83
C PRO A 133 -1.75 -3.94 -15.42
N LEU A 134 -2.39 -3.29 -14.45
CA LEU A 134 -2.32 -3.67 -13.04
C LEU A 134 -3.45 -4.66 -12.76
N THR A 135 -3.11 -5.83 -12.22
CA THR A 135 -4.10 -6.80 -11.77
C THR A 135 -4.44 -6.54 -10.30
N LEU A 136 -5.69 -6.15 -10.04
CA LEU A 136 -6.26 -6.12 -8.70
C LEU A 136 -6.73 -7.52 -8.32
N SER A 137 -6.76 -7.84 -7.02
CA SER A 137 -7.25 -9.12 -6.54
C SER A 137 -8.11 -8.97 -5.29
N GLY A 138 -9.15 -9.79 -5.18
CA GLY A 138 -9.97 -9.94 -3.98
C GLY A 138 -10.02 -11.40 -3.54
N LEU A 139 -9.78 -11.65 -2.25
CA LEU A 139 -10.06 -12.91 -1.59
C LEU A 139 -11.30 -12.75 -0.73
N HIS A 140 -12.33 -13.54 -1.01
CA HIS A 140 -13.57 -13.58 -0.25
C HIS A 140 -13.64 -14.89 0.51
N ILE A 141 -13.84 -14.79 1.82
CA ILE A 141 -14.03 -15.94 2.71
C ILE A 141 -15.26 -15.63 3.55
N ASN A 142 -16.32 -16.43 3.40
CA ASN A 142 -17.61 -16.17 4.06
C ASN A 142 -18.07 -14.70 3.87
N SER A 143 -18.21 -13.95 4.96
CA SER A 143 -18.61 -12.54 4.99
C SER A 143 -17.44 -11.54 5.02
N VAL A 144 -16.21 -12.03 4.84
CA VAL A 144 -14.98 -11.23 4.82
C VAL A 144 -14.48 -11.08 3.38
N SER A 145 -14.07 -9.87 3.02
CA SER A 145 -13.40 -9.58 1.76
C SER A 145 -12.03 -8.94 2.04
N MET A 146 -10.96 -9.51 1.49
CA MET A 146 -9.61 -8.96 1.55
C MET A 146 -9.19 -8.50 0.16
N LEU A 147 -9.00 -7.19 0.00
CA LEU A 147 -8.58 -6.58 -1.26
C LEU A 147 -7.07 -6.43 -1.31
N HIS A 148 -6.44 -6.93 -2.36
CA HIS A 148 -5.03 -6.73 -2.69
C HIS A 148 -4.89 -5.57 -3.66
N LEU A 149 -4.35 -4.46 -3.17
CA LEU A 149 -4.29 -3.20 -3.92
C LEU A 149 -2.83 -2.83 -4.27
N PRO A 150 -2.58 -2.22 -5.44
CA PRO A 150 -1.24 -1.86 -5.86
C PRO A 150 -0.69 -0.72 -5.01
N SER A 151 0.64 -0.68 -4.87
CA SER A 151 1.39 0.53 -4.47
C SER A 151 0.88 1.19 -3.17
N GLU A 152 1.24 2.46 -2.98
CA GLU A 152 0.92 3.22 -1.77
C GLU A 152 -0.42 3.96 -1.93
N CYS A 153 -1.52 3.21 -1.86
CA CYS A 153 -2.88 3.75 -1.85
C CYS A 153 -3.16 4.60 -0.61
N PHE A 154 -3.83 5.72 -0.81
CA PHE A 154 -4.38 6.57 0.26
C PHE A 154 -5.49 5.88 1.08
N VAL A 155 -5.61 6.20 2.36
CA VAL A 155 -6.55 5.54 3.30
C VAL A 155 -8.02 5.62 2.86
N GLU A 156 -8.34 6.65 2.10
CA GLU A 156 -9.65 6.89 1.52
C GLU A 156 -10.13 5.73 0.64
N TYR A 157 -9.24 4.97 0.00
CA TYR A 157 -9.64 3.79 -0.78
C TYR A 157 -10.19 2.66 0.08
N GLN A 158 -9.54 2.31 1.18
CA GLN A 158 -10.05 1.24 2.06
C GLN A 158 -11.33 1.66 2.79
N LEU A 159 -11.43 2.95 3.18
CA LEU A 159 -12.63 3.47 3.82
C LEU A 159 -13.83 3.45 2.85
N ARG A 160 -13.62 3.86 1.60
CA ARG A 160 -14.63 3.75 0.54
C ARG A 160 -15.01 2.30 0.26
N ALA A 161 -14.04 1.38 0.20
CA ALA A 161 -14.29 -0.04 -0.01
C ALA A 161 -15.20 -0.63 1.08
N GLN A 162 -14.90 -0.38 2.36
CA GLN A 162 -15.75 -0.82 3.47
C GLN A 162 -17.15 -0.17 3.43
N ALA A 163 -17.25 1.10 3.08
CA ALA A 163 -18.52 1.82 2.99
C ALA A 163 -19.44 1.32 1.86
N GLN A 164 -18.88 0.75 0.78
CA GLN A 164 -19.67 0.19 -0.32
C GLN A 164 -20.46 -1.06 0.09
N VAL A 165 -19.96 -1.83 1.06
CA VAL A 165 -20.51 -3.15 1.43
C VAL A 165 -20.63 -3.28 2.96
N PRO A 166 -21.46 -2.47 3.62
CA PRO A 166 -21.50 -2.35 5.08
C PRO A 166 -21.89 -3.65 5.82
N ALA A 167 -22.49 -4.61 5.13
CA ALA A 167 -22.86 -5.91 5.68
C ALA A 167 -21.70 -6.92 5.75
N ARG A 168 -20.51 -6.56 5.23
CA ARG A 168 -19.31 -7.42 5.18
C ARG A 168 -18.12 -6.71 5.81
N PHE A 169 -17.20 -7.46 6.37
CA PHE A 169 -15.91 -6.90 6.79
C PHE A 169 -14.97 -6.82 5.58
N VAL A 170 -14.41 -5.64 5.33
CA VAL A 170 -13.46 -5.39 4.24
C VAL A 170 -12.09 -5.05 4.81
N ALA A 171 -11.13 -5.93 4.58
CA ALA A 171 -9.72 -5.69 4.82
C ALA A 171 -9.02 -5.29 3.52
N CYS A 172 -7.91 -4.56 3.64
CA CYS A 172 -7.05 -4.21 2.52
C CYS A 172 -5.61 -4.61 2.83
N ALA A 173 -4.96 -5.24 1.86
CA ALA A 173 -3.52 -5.43 1.78
C ALA A 173 -3.04 -4.62 0.57
N ALA A 174 -2.62 -3.38 0.82
CA ALA A 174 -2.03 -2.53 -0.22
C ALA A 174 -0.54 -2.89 -0.40
N TYR A 175 0.20 -2.07 -1.16
CA TYR A 175 1.62 -2.29 -1.46
C TYR A 175 1.87 -3.59 -2.24
N GLY A 176 0.91 -3.98 -3.09
CA GLY A 176 1.10 -5.02 -4.10
C GLY A 176 2.04 -4.53 -5.21
N ASP A 177 1.59 -4.57 -6.46
CA ASP A 177 2.39 -4.04 -7.56
C ASP A 177 2.83 -2.58 -7.30
N GLY A 178 4.14 -2.37 -7.21
CA GLY A 178 4.77 -1.10 -6.84
C GLY A 178 4.92 -0.10 -7.98
N GLY A 179 4.46 -0.43 -9.20
CA GLY A 179 4.61 0.38 -10.39
C GLY A 179 4.17 1.84 -10.21
N PRO A 180 2.92 2.11 -9.80
CA PRO A 180 2.41 3.48 -9.59
C PRO A 180 3.14 4.35 -8.56
N TRP A 181 3.94 3.75 -7.67
CA TRP A 181 4.56 4.39 -6.51
C TRP A 181 3.53 4.87 -5.46
N TYR A 182 2.97 6.08 -5.60
CA TYR A 182 1.86 6.56 -4.77
C TYR A 182 0.56 6.61 -5.58
N ILE A 183 -0.56 6.29 -4.92
CA ILE A 183 -1.89 6.44 -5.48
C ILE A 183 -2.71 7.37 -4.56
N PRO A 184 -2.61 8.70 -4.75
CA PRO A 184 -3.47 9.67 -4.11
C PRO A 184 -4.89 9.65 -4.68
N THR A 185 -5.84 10.17 -3.91
CA THR A 185 -7.18 10.53 -4.43
C THR A 185 -7.07 11.68 -5.43
N ALA A 186 -8.04 11.83 -6.32
CA ALA A 186 -8.04 12.87 -7.35
C ALA A 186 -7.89 14.28 -6.75
N ASP A 187 -8.58 14.54 -5.64
CA ASP A 187 -8.55 15.84 -4.95
C ASP A 187 -7.21 16.14 -4.26
N ALA A 188 -6.37 15.11 -4.00
CA ALA A 188 -5.05 15.31 -3.41
C ALA A 188 -4.02 15.85 -4.41
N TYR A 189 -4.21 15.64 -5.72
CA TYR A 189 -3.30 16.15 -6.76
C TYR A 189 -3.15 17.69 -6.72
N PRO A 190 -4.24 18.50 -6.73
CA PRO A 190 -4.11 19.95 -6.63
C PRO A 190 -3.65 20.45 -5.26
N GLN A 191 -3.81 19.64 -4.20
CA GLN A 191 -3.32 19.99 -2.85
C GLN A 191 -1.80 19.86 -2.73
N GLY A 192 -1.19 19.01 -3.56
CA GLY A 192 0.26 18.81 -3.58
C GLY A 192 0.79 18.07 -2.36
N GLY A 193 2.06 18.29 -2.04
CA GLY A 193 2.80 17.55 -1.02
C GLY A 193 3.58 16.36 -1.60
N TYR A 194 4.19 15.56 -0.72
CA TYR A 194 5.12 14.52 -1.14
C TYR A 194 4.44 13.48 -2.05
N ALA A 195 3.37 12.83 -1.59
CA ALA A 195 2.74 11.75 -2.34
C ALA A 195 2.27 12.17 -3.75
N PRO A 196 1.54 13.28 -3.95
CA PRO A 196 1.22 13.76 -5.30
C PRO A 196 2.46 14.11 -6.16
N SER A 197 3.54 14.60 -5.56
CA SER A 197 4.77 14.93 -6.30
C SER A 197 5.53 13.72 -6.84
N VAL A 198 5.23 12.52 -6.33
CA VAL A 198 5.84 11.25 -6.76
C VAL A 198 4.81 10.21 -7.21
N ALA A 199 3.56 10.61 -7.46
CA ALA A 199 2.54 9.73 -8.04
C ALA A 199 2.78 9.58 -9.54
N TRP A 200 3.00 8.36 -10.03
CA TRP A 200 3.31 8.14 -11.45
C TRP A 200 2.08 7.84 -12.31
N CYS A 201 0.91 7.71 -11.69
CA CYS A 201 -0.36 7.80 -12.38
C CYS A 201 -0.88 9.23 -12.41
N SER A 202 -1.69 9.58 -13.41
CA SER A 202 -2.49 10.80 -13.38
C SER A 202 -3.64 10.66 -12.36
N SER A 203 -4.31 11.76 -12.04
CA SER A 203 -5.47 11.77 -11.14
C SER A 203 -6.62 10.88 -11.59
N ALA A 204 -6.67 10.48 -12.87
CA ALA A 204 -7.64 9.53 -13.40
C ALA A 204 -7.53 8.13 -12.76
N ILE A 205 -6.42 7.80 -12.08
CA ILE A 205 -6.31 6.55 -11.32
C ILE A 205 -7.37 6.42 -10.24
N ASP A 206 -7.81 7.52 -9.62
CA ASP A 206 -8.76 7.45 -8.50
C ASP A 206 -10.11 6.83 -8.91
N PRO A 207 -10.82 7.34 -9.92
CA PRO A 207 -12.03 6.69 -10.40
C PRO A 207 -11.76 5.30 -10.97
N ILE A 208 -10.66 5.08 -11.71
CA ILE A 208 -10.32 3.76 -12.29
C ILE A 208 -10.17 2.70 -11.19
N LEU A 209 -9.36 2.99 -10.17
CA LEU A 209 -9.13 2.08 -9.05
C LEU A 209 -10.41 1.89 -8.23
N SER A 210 -11.20 2.95 -8.02
CA SER A 210 -12.47 2.86 -7.30
C SER A 210 -13.47 1.93 -8.01
N THR A 211 -13.56 2.02 -9.34
CA THR A 211 -14.38 1.10 -10.15
C THR A 211 -13.83 -0.33 -10.10
N GLY A 212 -12.51 -0.50 -10.17
CA GLY A 212 -11.88 -1.82 -10.03
C GLY A 212 -12.18 -2.48 -8.69
N ILE A 213 -12.08 -1.71 -7.59
CA ILE A 213 -12.45 -2.15 -6.23
C ILE A 213 -13.93 -2.54 -6.17
N GLN A 214 -14.81 -1.74 -6.76
CA GLN A 214 -16.24 -2.05 -6.80
C GLN A 214 -16.51 -3.36 -7.54
N GLY A 215 -15.82 -3.61 -8.66
CA GLY A 215 -15.89 -4.87 -9.40
C GLY A 215 -15.51 -6.07 -8.54
N LEU A 216 -14.37 -6.02 -7.87
CA LEU A 216 -13.94 -7.08 -6.95
C LEU A 216 -14.96 -7.35 -5.84
N LEU A 217 -15.56 -6.30 -5.27
CA LEU A 217 -16.53 -6.44 -4.18
C LEU A 217 -17.91 -6.94 -4.62
N ALA A 218 -18.26 -6.79 -5.90
CA ALA A 218 -19.53 -7.25 -6.46
C ALA A 218 -19.53 -8.76 -6.74
N GLU A 219 -18.36 -9.35 -6.98
CA GLU A 219 -18.22 -10.76 -7.37
C GLU A 219 -18.04 -11.72 -6.17
N VAL A 220 -18.95 -11.70 -5.19
CA VAL A 220 -18.87 -12.58 -4.00
C VAL A 220 -19.80 -13.78 -4.09
#